data_AF-A0A268P6K0-F1
#
_entry.id   AF-A0A268P6K0-F1
#
_cell.length_a   1.000
_cell.length_b   1.000
_cell.length_c   1.000
_cell.angle_alpha   90.00
_cell.angle_beta   90.00
_cell.angle_gamma   90.00
#
_symmetry.space_group_name_H-M   'P 1'
#
loop_
_entity.id
_entity.type
_entity.pdbx_description
1 polymer ?
#
loop_
_entity_poly.entity_id
_entity_poly.type
_entity_poly.pdbx_seq_one_letter_code
_entity_poly.pdbx_strand_id
1 'polypeptide(L)' 'MKKIELANKTVEVTRVDDCPTVYDAGRNFRTADVNIIDDGKRFNNLCMHIHEDAQGDYLDFTKTRYKQFGKVKIH' A
#
# COMPACT_ATOMS: atom_id res chain seq x y z
N MET A 1 12.42 4.68 -1.67
CA MET A 1 11.69 4.16 -0.48
C MET A 1 11.00 5.32 0.22
N LYS A 2 9.67 5.27 0.37
CA LYS A 2 8.86 6.29 1.07
C LYS A 2 8.35 5.68 2.38
N LYS A 3 8.42 6.42 3.49
CA LYS A 3 7.86 5.98 4.78
C LYS A 3 6.67 6.87 5.14
N ILE A 4 5.60 6.25 5.61
CA ILE A 4 4.38 6.94 6.00
C ILE A 4 4.05 6.48 7.42
N GLU A 5 4.12 7.43 8.36
CA GLU A 5 3.93 7.17 9.77
C GLU A 5 2.50 7.53 10.19
N LEU A 6 1.86 6.62 10.91
CA LEU A 6 0.49 6.70 11.41
C LEU A 6 0.50 6.35 12.90
N ALA A 7 0.80 7.33 13.74
CA ALA A 7 1.03 7.14 15.18
C ALA A 7 2.13 6.08 15.46
N ASN A 8 1.78 4.95 16.07
CA ASN A 8 2.67 3.83 16.38
C ASN A 8 2.90 2.85 15.20
N LYS A 9 2.50 3.24 13.99
CA LYS A 9 2.50 2.39 12.81
C LYS A 9 3.25 3.03 11.66
N THR A 10 3.81 2.20 10.79
CA THR A 10 4.55 2.67 9.61
C THR A 10 4.21 1.82 8.41
N VAL A 11 3.95 2.47 7.27
CA VAL A 11 3.97 1.84 5.94
C VAL A 11 5.24 2.29 5.23
N GLU A 12 6.09 1.33 4.89
CA GLU A 12 7.28 1.57 4.08
C GLU A 12 7.00 1.10 2.67
N VAL A 13 6.84 2.03 1.74
CA VAL A 13 6.71 1.74 0.31
C VAL A 13 8.10 1.57 -0.27
N THR A 14 8.46 0.34 -0.59
CA THR A 14 9.79 0.00 -1.11
C THR A 14 9.87 0.18 -2.62
N ARG A 15 8.78 -0.11 -3.33
CA ARG A 15 8.67 0.03 -4.79
C ARG A 15 7.26 0.39 -5.19
N VAL A 16 7.13 1.20 -6.23
CA VAL A 16 5.89 1.49 -6.95
C VAL A 16 6.11 1.09 -8.40
N ASP A 17 5.21 0.29 -8.96
CA ASP A 17 5.25 -0.07 -10.37
C ASP A 17 4.33 0.85 -11.16
N ASP A 18 4.92 1.60 -12.08
CA ASP A 18 4.21 2.57 -12.92
C ASP A 18 3.33 1.89 -14.00
N CYS A 19 3.64 0.64 -14.32
CA CYS A 19 2.86 -0.18 -15.25
C CYS A 19 2.01 -1.18 -14.46
N PRO A 20 0.78 -1.50 -14.91
CA PRO A 20 0.02 -2.58 -14.32
C PRO A 20 0.77 -3.92 -14.43
N THR A 21 1.06 -4.54 -13.30
CA THR A 21 1.85 -5.78 -13.17
C THR A 21 0.97 -6.99 -12.82
N VAL A 22 -0.24 -6.74 -12.32
CA VAL A 22 -1.15 -7.79 -11.83
C VAL A 22 -2.51 -7.65 -12.50
N TYR A 23 -3.05 -8.78 -12.98
CA TYR A 23 -4.42 -8.90 -13.44
C TYR A 23 -5.27 -9.60 -12.37
N ASP A 24 -6.29 -8.91 -11.86
CA ASP A 24 -7.22 -9.43 -10.87
C ASP A 24 -8.65 -8.96 -11.19
N ALA A 25 -9.65 -9.80 -10.90
CA ALA A 25 -11.07 -9.49 -11.07
C ALA A 25 -11.45 -8.83 -12.41
N GLY A 26 -10.80 -9.21 -13.51
CA GLY A 26 -11.10 -8.67 -14.85
C GLY A 26 -10.37 -7.37 -15.19
N ARG A 27 -9.46 -6.88 -14.34
CA ARG A 27 -8.77 -5.60 -14.50
C ARG A 27 -7.28 -5.70 -14.21
N ASN A 28 -6.50 -4.89 -14.92
CA ASN A 28 -5.09 -4.68 -14.65
C ASN A 28 -4.89 -3.62 -13.55
N PHE A 29 -4.06 -3.93 -12.56
CA PHE A 29 -3.72 -3.04 -11.45
C PHE A 29 -2.22 -2.73 -11.44
N ARG A 30 -1.90 -1.46 -11.19
CA ARG A 30 -0.55 -1.06 -10.73
C ARG A 30 -0.37 -1.58 -9.31
N THR A 31 0.87 -1.91 -8.94
CA THR A 31 1.19 -2.45 -7.62
C THR A 31 2.26 -1.68 -6.90
N ALA A 32 2.24 -1.74 -5.57
CA ALA A 32 3.33 -1.30 -4.73
C ALA A 32 3.78 -2.44 -3.82
N ASP A 33 5.09 -2.57 -3.67
CA ASP A 33 5.68 -3.40 -2.62
C ASP A 33 5.77 -2.57 -1.34
N VAL A 34 5.21 -3.10 -0.26
CA VAL A 34 5.22 -2.44 1.04
C VAL A 34 5.64 -3.36 2.17
N ASN A 35 6.30 -2.77 3.15
CA ASN A 35 6.47 -3.36 4.47
C ASN A 35 5.60 -2.58 5.47
N ILE A 36 4.96 -3.31 6.38
CA ILE A 36 4.14 -2.72 7.45
C ILE A 36 4.85 -2.94 8.78
N ILE A 37 4.90 -1.91 9.61
CA ILE A 37 5.32 -2.00 11.02
C ILE A 37 4.13 -1.61 11.88
N ASP A 38 3.69 -2.50 12.75
CA ASP A 38 2.57 -2.30 13.68
C ASP A 38 3.00 -2.75 15.07
N ASP A 39 3.06 -1.83 16.03
CA ASP A 39 3.53 -2.10 17.40
C ASP A 39 4.87 -2.86 17.47
N GLY A 40 5.82 -2.43 16.63
CA GLY A 40 7.15 -3.04 16.54
C GLY A 40 7.21 -4.39 15.81
N LYS A 41 6.07 -4.96 15.41
CA LYS A 41 6.03 -6.14 14.54
C LYS A 41 6.11 -5.72 13.08
N ARG A 42 7.07 -6.30 12.36
CA ARG A 42 7.32 -6.01 10.95
C ARG A 42 6.77 -7.11 10.05
N PHE A 43 5.97 -6.73 9.06
CA PHE A 43 5.42 -7.59 8.02
C PHE A 43 6.01 -7.16 6.68
N ASN A 44 6.81 -8.04 6.06
CA ASN A 44 7.56 -7.70 4.85
C ASN A 44 6.87 -8.18 3.57
N ASN A 45 7.25 -7.57 2.45
CA ASN A 45 6.98 -8.03 1.08
C ASN A 45 5.48 -8.17 0.75
N LEU A 46 4.67 -7.20 1.17
CA LEU A 46 3.27 -7.14 0.78
C LEU A 46 3.16 -6.45 -0.58
N CYS A 47 2.63 -7.15 -1.57
CA CYS A 47 2.25 -6.55 -2.84
C CYS A 47 0.79 -6.07 -2.75
N MET A 48 0.58 -4.78 -2.96
CA MET A 48 -0.71 -4.11 -2.81
C MET A 48 -1.13 -3.47 -4.13
N HIS A 49 -2.42 -3.54 -4.46
CA HIS A 49 -2.98 -2.79 -5.58
C HIS A 49 -2.93 -1.29 -5.28
N ILE A 50 -2.52 -0.51 -6.28
CA ILE A 50 -2.59 0.95 -6.26
C ILE A 50 -3.94 1.37 -6.81
N HIS A 51 -4.59 2.25 -6.05
CA HIS A 51 -5.83 2.91 -6.43
C HIS A 51 -5.56 4.39 -6.68
N GLU A 52 -6.42 5.03 -7.48
CA GLU A 52 -6.28 6.43 -7.85
C GLU A 52 -7.61 7.14 -7.56
N ASP A 53 -7.52 8.32 -6.94
CA ASP A 53 -8.63 9.25 -6.79
C ASP A 53 -8.21 10.68 -7.18
N ALA A 54 -9.09 11.66 -6.97
CA ALA A 54 -8.83 13.06 -7.31
C ALA A 54 -7.61 13.69 -6.60
N GLN A 55 -7.07 13.04 -5.56
CA GLN A 55 -5.91 13.48 -4.78
C GLN A 55 -4.65 12.67 -5.13
N GLY A 56 -4.74 11.73 -6.07
CA GLY A 56 -3.64 10.91 -6.57
C GLY A 56 -3.68 9.46 -6.10
N ASP A 57 -2.52 8.82 -6.13
CA ASP A 57 -2.36 7.40 -5.87
C ASP A 57 -2.36 7.07 -4.38
N TYR A 58 -3.08 6.02 -4.01
CA TYR A 58 -3.18 5.53 -2.65
C TYR A 58 -3.29 4.00 -2.58
N LEU A 59 -2.93 3.47 -1.41
CA LEU A 59 -3.12 2.08 -1.03
C LEU A 59 -4.32 1.97 -0.10
N ASP A 60 -5.20 1.01 -0.36
CA ASP A 60 -6.40 0.80 0.45
C ASP A 60 -6.24 -0.43 1.35
N PHE A 61 -5.96 -0.21 2.63
CA PHE A 61 -5.85 -1.30 3.60
C PHE A 61 -7.20 -1.69 4.20
N THR A 62 -8.29 -0.94 3.96
CA THR A 62 -9.57 -1.12 4.66
C THR A 62 -10.21 -2.50 4.46
N LYS A 63 -9.87 -3.17 3.35
CA LYS A 63 -10.33 -4.53 3.01
C LYS A 63 -9.32 -5.63 3.35
N THR A 64 -8.18 -5.28 3.96
CA THR A 64 -7.13 -6.22 4.35
C THR A 64 -7.19 -6.50 5.86
N ARG A 65 -6.38 -7.46 6.33
CA ARG A 65 -6.16 -7.67 7.77
C ARG A 65 -5.49 -6.47 8.48
N TYR A 66 -4.98 -5.50 7.73
CA TYR A 66 -4.33 -4.29 8.22
C TYR A 66 -5.23 -3.05 8.10
N LYS A 67 -6.56 -3.23 8.16
CA LYS A 67 -7.56 -2.15 8.02
C LYS A 67 -7.34 -0.92 8.91
N GLN A 68 -6.63 -1.07 10.03
CA GLN A 68 -6.25 0.00 10.94
C GLN A 68 -5.31 1.05 10.30
N PHE A 69 -4.73 0.77 9.13
CA PHE A 69 -3.95 1.72 8.34
C PHE A 69 -4.81 2.59 7.41
N GLY A 70 -6.07 2.21 7.18
CA GLY A 70 -6.99 2.98 6.35
C GLY A 70 -6.52 3.12 4.90
N LYS A 71 -6.73 4.31 4.32
CA LYS A 71 -6.20 4.68 3.01
C LYS A 71 -4.90 5.47 3.18
N VAL A 72 -3.86 5.04 2.48
CA VAL A 72 -2.51 5.57 2.61
C VAL A 72 -2.07 6.15 1.28
N LYS A 73 -1.90 7.48 1.21
CA LYS A 73 -1.44 8.16 0.00
C LYS A 73 0.03 7.88 -0.27
N ILE A 74 0.37 7.50 -1.50
CA ILE A 74 1.75 7.13 -1.86
C ILE A 74 2.41 8.09 -2.84
N HIS A 75 1.65 9.00 -3.47
CA HIS A 75 2.18 10.17 -4.18
C HIS A 75 2.05 11.42 -3.33
#